data_AF-A0A371RJ60-F1
#
_entry.id   AF-A0A371RJ60-F1
#
_cell.length_a   1.000
_cell.length_b   1.000
_cell.length_c   1.000
_cell.angle_alpha   90.00
_cell.angle_beta   90.00
_cell.angle_gamma   90.00
#
_symmetry.space_group_name_H-M   'P 1'
#
loop_
_entity.id
_entity.type
_entity.pdbx_description
1 polymer ?
#
loop_
_entity_poly.entity_id
_entity_poly.type
_entity_poly.pdbx_seq_one_letter_code
_entity_poly.pdbx_strand_id
1 'polypeptide(L)'
;MSFLGWRRSGIALVLTIILGACATVPPSTDKVEQTQTQWVVSTSPGLDALLLIGVISGDVLQAPYYAETIGFLREKMPPASVAALDRIDQNLRVEKKRLTGPTLVNFFSAGPTDTLDDVLRSAKDPETYLKPGLMAEADWSERNYAAALQIMPDIALALEGLKEVGLEEFYAKDTLPRLNEAIAAIEPAVSGYDLIPYHELYLGRDLDPEIELIVVRFVHPYGIRIKGQRFLAVYHLDPDTHLHVAAHEIFHPPFDRQDKELLEKLKPLEEDPWIISIVENHNPAFGYNSFMGLIDEDSTQALDQLLAEHFDFAAEPGPRWSSRDDGMHLLAAALYHAMKEDGFAETGGVYADWFKSALDRGLLTPDEVRRRAAEVAGQEAVQKWYDIAEEKAAAAR
;
A
#
# COMPACT_ATOMS: atom_id res chain seq x y z
N MET A 1 21.46 12.53 11.87
CA MET A 1 22.29 13.55 11.18
C MET A 1 21.55 14.88 11.24
N SER A 2 22.30 15.96 11.42
CA SER A 2 21.88 17.25 11.97
C SER A 2 21.03 18.11 11.02
N PHE A 3 19.89 18.63 11.48
CA PHE A 3 19.12 19.67 10.79
C PHE A 3 19.53 21.06 11.31
N LEU A 4 20.21 21.86 10.48
CA LEU A 4 20.24 23.33 10.50
C LEU A 4 19.27 23.77 9.39
N GLY A 5 18.32 24.69 9.55
CA GLY A 5 18.45 26.01 10.15
C GLY A 5 18.33 27.05 9.04
N TRP A 6 17.11 27.51 8.72
CA TRP A 6 16.89 28.58 7.74
C TRP A 6 16.40 29.88 8.38
N ARG A 7 17.15 30.94 8.08
CA ARG A 7 16.97 32.31 8.56
C ARG A 7 15.83 33.01 7.81
N ARG A 8 15.01 33.74 8.57
CA ARG A 8 14.05 34.72 8.04
C ARG A 8 14.78 36.01 7.65
N SER A 9 14.63 36.43 6.40
CA SER A 9 14.94 37.80 5.95
C SER A 9 13.65 38.48 5.55
N GLY A 10 13.33 39.57 6.24
CA GLY A 10 12.14 40.39 5.99
C GLY A 10 12.30 41.28 4.78
N ILE A 11 11.20 41.44 4.05
CA ILE A 11 10.99 42.51 3.08
C ILE A 11 9.70 43.20 3.48
N ALA A 12 9.80 44.50 3.74
CA ALA A 12 8.67 45.39 4.01
C ALA A 12 7.97 45.72 2.68
N LEU A 13 6.66 45.48 2.60
CA LEU A 13 5.83 45.92 1.48
C LEU A 13 4.83 46.99 1.96
N VAL A 14 4.78 48.07 1.20
CA VAL A 14 3.96 49.27 1.40
C VAL A 14 2.49 48.94 1.18
N LEU A 15 1.66 49.15 2.21
CA LEU A 15 0.20 49.08 2.12
C LEU A 15 -0.34 50.31 1.34
N THR A 16 -1.07 50.05 0.25
CA THR A 16 -1.98 51.02 -0.36
C THR A 16 -3.41 50.58 -0.07
N ILE A 17 -4.15 51.39 0.69
CA ILE A 17 -5.55 51.15 1.08
C ILE A 17 -6.45 51.61 -0.08
N ILE A 18 -7.12 50.68 -0.74
CA ILE A 18 -8.26 50.97 -1.62
C ILE A 18 -9.53 50.55 -0.87
N LEU A 19 -10.32 51.54 -0.45
CA LEU A 19 -11.67 51.36 0.09
C LEU A 19 -12.62 51.03 -1.07
N GLY A 20 -12.81 49.73 -1.32
CA GLY A 20 -13.84 49.20 -2.21
C GLY A 20 -15.06 48.73 -1.43
N ALA A 21 -16.25 49.19 -1.83
CA ALA A 21 -17.52 48.91 -1.20
C ALA A 21 -17.80 47.40 -1.02
N CYS A 22 -18.11 46.98 0.21
CA CYS A 22 -18.62 45.63 0.51
C CYS A 22 -20.00 45.44 -0.12
N ALA A 23 -20.06 44.77 -1.27
CA ALA A 23 -21.25 44.07 -1.68
C ALA A 23 -21.36 42.78 -0.83
N THR A 24 -22.34 42.73 0.07
CA THR A 24 -22.68 41.52 0.81
C THR A 24 -23.27 40.51 -0.16
N VAL A 25 -22.45 39.57 -0.62
CA VAL A 25 -22.91 38.34 -1.28
C VAL A 25 -23.66 37.54 -0.21
N PRO A 26 -24.94 37.16 -0.42
CA PRO A 26 -25.61 36.27 0.51
C PRO A 26 -24.83 34.94 0.55
N PRO A 27 -24.69 34.30 1.72
CA PRO A 27 -24.07 32.99 1.78
C PRO A 27 -24.84 32.07 0.84
N SER A 28 -24.13 31.54 -0.17
CA SER A 28 -24.63 30.39 -0.92
C SER A 28 -24.90 29.32 0.13
N THR A 29 -26.16 28.90 0.24
CA THR A 29 -26.46 27.61 0.83
C THR A 29 -25.97 26.58 -0.18
N ASP A 30 -24.66 26.43 -0.28
CA ASP A 30 -24.05 25.30 -0.95
C ASP A 30 -24.66 24.08 -0.26
N LYS A 31 -25.40 23.30 -1.04
CA LYS A 31 -25.67 21.92 -0.65
C LYS A 31 -24.27 21.37 -0.39
N VAL A 32 -23.96 21.05 0.86
CA VAL A 32 -22.86 20.17 1.17
C VAL A 32 -23.12 18.94 0.31
N GLU A 33 -22.37 18.80 -0.79
CA GLU A 33 -22.40 17.58 -1.58
C GLU A 33 -22.11 16.47 -0.59
N GLN A 34 -23.05 15.54 -0.46
CA GLN A 34 -22.84 14.39 0.40
C GLN A 34 -21.68 13.62 -0.20
N THR A 35 -20.58 13.51 0.55
CA THR A 35 -19.44 12.71 0.15
C THR A 35 -19.89 11.26 0.00
N GLN A 36 -19.56 10.62 -1.13
CA GLN A 36 -19.86 9.20 -1.33
C GLN A 36 -18.97 8.33 -0.45
N THR A 37 -17.72 8.75 -0.26
CA THR A 37 -16.72 8.08 0.56
C THR A 37 -17.11 8.14 2.05
N GLN A 38 -17.12 6.97 2.69
CA GLN A 38 -17.38 6.78 4.10
C GLN A 38 -16.10 6.30 4.78
N TRP A 39 -15.42 7.20 5.48
CA TRP A 39 -14.20 6.85 6.21
C TRP A 39 -14.52 6.19 7.53
N VAL A 40 -13.87 5.06 7.79
CA VAL A 40 -13.84 4.40 9.11
C VAL A 40 -12.38 4.31 9.54
N VAL A 41 -12.02 4.98 10.63
CA VAL A 41 -10.67 4.90 11.21
C VAL A 41 -10.76 4.14 12.52
N SER A 42 -10.15 2.96 12.57
CA SER A 42 -10.31 2.01 13.65
C SER A 42 -8.96 1.44 14.10
N THR A 43 -8.99 0.53 15.08
CA THR A 43 -7.86 -0.33 15.42
C THR A 43 -8.35 -1.74 15.70
N SER A 44 -7.46 -2.72 15.58
CA SER A 44 -7.78 -4.13 15.77
C SER A 44 -6.65 -4.83 16.53
N PRO A 45 -6.83 -5.07 17.84
CA PRO A 45 -5.93 -5.92 18.63
C PRO A 45 -5.71 -7.32 18.04
N GLY A 46 -6.73 -7.92 17.41
CA GLY A 46 -6.61 -9.22 16.77
C GLY A 46 -5.68 -9.19 15.55
N LEU A 47 -5.80 -8.19 14.68
CA LEU A 47 -4.88 -8.00 13.56
C LEU A 47 -3.46 -7.69 14.03
N ASP A 48 -3.31 -6.85 15.07
CA ASP A 48 -2.00 -6.58 15.67
C ASP A 48 -1.33 -7.85 16.23
N ALA A 49 -2.11 -8.76 16.85
CA ALA A 49 -1.59 -10.05 17.31
C ALA A 49 -1.08 -10.93 16.15
N LEU A 50 -1.78 -10.95 15.02
CA LEU A 50 -1.35 -11.69 13.83
C LEU A 50 -0.12 -11.07 13.18
N LEU A 51 -0.02 -9.74 13.13
CA LEU A 51 1.18 -9.04 12.69
C LEU A 51 2.36 -9.32 13.62
N LEU A 52 2.13 -9.31 14.92
CA LEU A 52 3.14 -9.62 15.92
C LEU A 52 3.69 -11.04 15.74
N ILE A 53 2.86 -12.02 15.35
CA ILE A 53 3.34 -13.35 14.96
C ILE A 53 4.38 -13.24 13.83
N GLY A 54 4.12 -12.45 12.79
CA GLY A 54 5.08 -12.20 11.71
C GLY A 54 6.39 -11.56 12.20
N VAL A 55 6.28 -10.56 13.07
CA VAL A 55 7.43 -9.89 13.69
C VAL A 55 8.31 -10.90 14.46
N ILE A 56 7.72 -11.73 15.32
CA ILE A 56 8.46 -12.63 16.22
C ILE A 56 8.83 -13.98 15.58
N SER A 57 8.24 -14.32 14.43
CA SER A 57 8.60 -15.49 13.63
C SER A 57 9.89 -15.29 12.83
N GLY A 58 10.36 -14.04 12.69
CA GLY A 58 11.65 -13.73 12.06
C GLY A 58 11.54 -13.05 10.70
N ASP A 59 10.54 -12.18 10.50
CA ASP A 59 10.52 -11.26 9.36
C ASP A 59 11.72 -10.30 9.43
N VAL A 60 12.64 -10.45 8.47
CA VAL A 60 13.90 -9.68 8.40
C VAL A 60 13.68 -8.19 8.15
N LEU A 61 12.56 -7.79 7.53
CA LEU A 61 12.24 -6.39 7.27
C LEU A 61 11.73 -5.69 8.53
N GLN A 62 11.00 -6.42 9.37
CA GLN A 62 10.43 -5.87 10.60
C GLN A 62 11.39 -5.99 11.79
N ALA A 63 12.29 -6.98 11.79
CA ALA A 63 13.20 -7.25 12.90
C ALA A 63 14.00 -6.02 13.40
N PRO A 64 14.54 -5.14 12.54
CA PRO A 64 15.24 -3.93 13.00
C PRO A 64 14.38 -2.98 13.84
N TYR A 65 13.06 -2.95 13.61
CA TYR A 65 12.13 -2.04 14.28
C TYR A 65 11.58 -2.58 15.59
N TYR A 66 11.63 -3.91 15.78
CA TYR A 66 11.01 -4.58 16.93
C TYR A 66 11.97 -5.52 17.67
N ALA A 67 13.29 -5.33 17.55
CA ALA A 67 14.30 -6.22 18.13
C ALA A 67 14.09 -6.49 19.63
N GLU A 68 13.76 -5.46 20.41
CA GLU A 68 13.47 -5.58 21.85
C GLU A 68 12.20 -6.42 22.10
N THR A 69 11.13 -6.15 21.37
CA THR A 69 9.86 -6.89 21.45
C THR A 69 10.07 -8.36 21.10
N ILE A 70 10.84 -8.65 20.04
CA ILE A 70 11.18 -10.01 19.60
C ILE A 70 11.94 -10.74 20.71
N GLY A 71 12.99 -10.12 21.25
CA GLY A 71 13.79 -10.71 22.32
C GLY A 71 12.96 -11.01 23.57
N PHE A 72 12.16 -10.04 24.02
CA PHE A 72 11.29 -10.19 25.19
C PHE A 72 10.27 -11.32 25.02
N LEU A 73 9.53 -11.33 23.92
CA LEU A 73 8.47 -12.32 23.70
C LEU A 73 9.04 -13.71 23.52
N ARG A 74 10.09 -13.88 22.73
CA ARG A 74 10.72 -15.20 22.54
C ARG A 74 11.33 -15.76 23.83
N GLU A 75 11.75 -14.92 24.77
CA GLU A 75 12.22 -15.35 26.09
C GLU A 75 11.07 -15.79 27.02
N LYS A 76 9.94 -15.06 26.99
CA LYS A 76 8.83 -15.26 27.94
C LYS A 76 7.78 -16.26 27.47
N MET A 77 7.64 -16.46 26.16
CA MET A 77 6.63 -17.37 25.60
C MET A 77 6.93 -18.83 25.95
N PRO A 78 5.89 -19.67 26.08
CA PRO A 78 6.06 -21.10 26.24
C PRO A 78 6.93 -21.70 25.11
N PRO A 79 7.83 -22.66 25.40
CA PRO A 79 8.68 -23.27 24.37
C PRO A 79 7.90 -23.88 23.20
N ALA A 80 6.69 -24.40 23.45
CA ALA A 80 5.82 -24.95 22.42
C ALA A 80 5.32 -23.87 21.45
N SER A 81 4.96 -22.68 21.96
CA SER A 81 4.55 -21.53 21.16
C SER A 81 5.72 -20.97 20.36
N VAL A 82 6.93 -20.90 20.94
CA VAL A 82 8.15 -20.51 20.19
C VAL A 82 8.43 -21.48 19.04
N ALA A 83 8.33 -22.79 19.29
CA ALA A 83 8.50 -23.78 18.23
C ALA A 83 7.40 -23.69 17.15
N ALA A 84 6.18 -23.27 17.51
CA ALA A 84 5.10 -23.02 16.56
C ALA A 84 5.40 -21.82 15.66
N LEU A 85 5.92 -20.72 16.22
CA LEU A 85 6.37 -19.56 15.45
C LEU A 85 7.42 -19.94 14.39
N ASP A 86 8.40 -20.76 14.78
CA ASP A 86 9.45 -21.21 13.85
C ASP A 86 8.87 -22.09 12.72
N ARG A 87 7.84 -22.90 12.99
CA ARG A 87 7.14 -23.70 11.95
C ARG A 87 6.29 -22.83 11.02
N ILE A 88 5.64 -21.79 11.54
CA ILE A 88 4.89 -20.82 10.72
C ILE A 88 5.85 -20.12 9.75
N ASP A 89 6.99 -19.63 10.25
CA ASP A 89 8.01 -18.97 9.41
C ASP A 89 8.58 -19.90 8.33
N GLN A 90 8.90 -21.14 8.72
CA GLN A 90 9.38 -22.15 7.80
C GLN A 90 8.36 -22.41 6.67
N ASN A 91 7.08 -22.55 7.01
CA ASN A 91 6.04 -22.84 6.03
C ASN A 91 5.75 -21.65 5.08
N LEU A 92 5.66 -20.43 5.63
CA LEU A 92 5.25 -19.26 4.86
C LEU A 92 6.43 -18.57 4.17
N ARG A 93 7.44 -18.17 4.93
CA ARG A 93 8.54 -17.36 4.40
C ARG A 93 9.60 -18.20 3.72
N VAL A 94 10.02 -19.30 4.33
CA VAL A 94 11.12 -20.11 3.79
C VAL A 94 10.65 -20.93 2.58
N GLU A 95 9.58 -21.70 2.74
CA GLU A 95 9.08 -22.61 1.71
C GLU A 95 8.26 -21.90 0.64
N LYS A 96 7.30 -21.05 1.05
CA LYS A 96 6.36 -20.40 0.12
C LYS A 96 6.79 -19.00 -0.33
N LYS A 97 7.90 -18.45 0.21
CA LYS A 97 8.40 -17.10 -0.10
C LYS A 97 7.35 -16.00 0.13
N ARG A 98 6.53 -16.14 1.18
CA ARG A 98 5.50 -15.16 1.56
C ARG A 98 5.84 -14.50 2.89
N LEU A 99 5.51 -13.22 3.03
CA LEU A 99 5.61 -12.52 4.31
C LEU A 99 4.55 -13.05 5.27
N THR A 100 4.97 -13.45 6.47
CA THR A 100 4.10 -14.09 7.48
C THR A 100 2.97 -13.16 7.91
N GLY A 101 3.29 -11.96 8.43
CA GLY A 101 2.30 -10.99 8.91
C GLY A 101 1.21 -10.68 7.86
N PRO A 102 1.58 -10.16 6.67
CA PRO A 102 0.66 -9.89 5.57
C PRO A 102 -0.21 -11.09 5.17
N THR A 103 0.38 -12.29 5.11
CA THR A 103 -0.37 -13.51 4.79
C THR A 103 -1.44 -13.81 5.85
N LEU A 104 -1.10 -13.67 7.13
CA LEU A 104 -2.01 -13.96 8.23
C LEU A 104 -3.14 -12.93 8.30
N VAL A 105 -2.84 -11.62 8.30
CA VAL A 105 -3.89 -10.60 8.40
C VAL A 105 -4.84 -10.64 7.21
N ASN A 106 -4.35 -10.87 5.99
CA ASN A 106 -5.21 -11.00 4.83
C ASN A 106 -6.15 -12.22 4.95
N PHE A 107 -5.65 -13.36 5.40
CA PHE A 107 -6.47 -14.56 5.56
C PHE A 107 -7.51 -14.42 6.68
N PHE A 108 -7.11 -13.91 7.85
CA PHE A 108 -8.00 -13.76 9.01
C PHE A 108 -8.98 -12.59 8.90
N SER A 109 -8.71 -11.60 8.04
CA SER A 109 -9.63 -10.48 7.77
C SER A 109 -10.98 -10.92 7.18
N ALA A 110 -11.10 -12.18 6.75
CA ALA A 110 -12.36 -12.80 6.33
C ALA A 110 -13.32 -13.13 7.49
N GLY A 111 -12.89 -12.97 8.74
CA GLY A 111 -13.70 -13.23 9.93
C GLY A 111 -13.54 -12.16 11.02
N PRO A 112 -14.00 -12.44 12.25
CA PRO A 112 -13.89 -11.51 13.38
C PRO A 112 -12.42 -11.27 13.75
N THR A 113 -12.06 -10.00 13.96
CA THR A 113 -10.67 -9.60 14.25
C THR A 113 -10.54 -8.56 15.37
N ASP A 114 -11.62 -8.21 16.07
CA ASP A 114 -11.63 -7.12 17.05
C ASP A 114 -10.73 -7.41 18.27
N THR A 115 -10.52 -8.69 18.60
CA THR A 115 -9.75 -9.10 19.78
C THR A 115 -8.77 -10.24 19.47
N LEU A 116 -7.82 -10.48 20.39
CA LEU A 116 -6.97 -11.66 20.36
C LEU A 116 -7.80 -12.96 20.41
N ASP A 117 -8.87 -12.97 21.21
CA ASP A 117 -9.77 -14.12 21.33
C ASP A 117 -10.56 -14.39 20.04
N ASP A 118 -10.86 -13.37 19.25
CA ASP A 118 -11.51 -13.53 17.95
C ASP A 118 -10.63 -14.26 16.93
N VAL A 119 -9.37 -13.82 16.81
CA VAL A 119 -8.42 -14.47 15.90
C VAL A 119 -8.01 -15.85 16.41
N LEU A 120 -7.91 -16.05 17.73
CA LEU A 120 -7.65 -17.36 18.32
C LEU A 120 -8.80 -18.34 18.07
N ARG A 121 -10.04 -17.88 18.25
CA ARG A 121 -11.24 -18.66 17.95
C ARG A 121 -11.32 -19.01 16.46
N SER A 122 -10.99 -18.06 15.59
CA SER A 122 -10.92 -18.28 14.14
C SER A 122 -9.85 -19.30 13.74
N ALA A 123 -8.69 -19.30 14.41
CA ALA A 123 -7.65 -20.31 14.19
C ALA A 123 -8.08 -21.71 14.66
N LYS A 124 -8.89 -21.81 15.72
CA LYS A 124 -9.40 -23.08 16.27
C LYS A 124 -10.58 -23.65 15.48
N ASP A 125 -11.38 -22.80 14.86
CA ASP A 125 -12.55 -23.19 14.07
C ASP A 125 -12.69 -22.37 12.77
N PRO A 126 -11.75 -22.53 11.83
CA PRO A 126 -11.73 -21.74 10.59
C PRO A 126 -12.91 -22.02 9.67
N GLU A 127 -13.54 -23.20 9.77
CA GLU A 127 -14.75 -23.54 9.01
C GLU A 127 -15.92 -22.63 9.38
N THR A 128 -16.10 -22.35 10.66
CA THR A 128 -17.19 -21.49 11.13
C THR A 128 -16.87 -20.01 10.91
N TYR A 129 -15.65 -19.58 11.21
CA TYR A 129 -15.34 -18.14 11.35
C TYR A 129 -14.63 -17.51 10.16
N LEU A 130 -13.91 -18.27 9.32
CA LEU A 130 -13.13 -17.72 8.21
C LEU A 130 -13.68 -18.14 6.85
N LYS A 131 -14.06 -19.41 6.70
CA LYS A 131 -14.48 -19.97 5.41
C LYS A 131 -15.66 -19.22 4.76
N PRO A 132 -16.73 -18.81 5.48
CA PRO A 132 -17.83 -18.10 4.85
C PRO A 132 -17.39 -16.78 4.19
N GLY A 133 -16.54 -16.00 4.88
CA GLY A 133 -15.99 -14.77 4.32
C GLY A 133 -15.04 -15.04 3.16
N LEU A 134 -14.17 -16.05 3.28
CA LEU A 134 -13.25 -16.42 2.21
C LEU A 134 -13.98 -16.89 0.94
N MET A 135 -15.12 -17.58 1.08
CA MET A 135 -15.93 -18.06 -0.05
C MET A 135 -16.68 -16.94 -0.77
N ALA A 136 -16.85 -15.78 -0.14
CA ALA A 136 -17.49 -14.62 -0.77
C ALA A 136 -16.54 -13.89 -1.73
N GLU A 137 -15.24 -14.17 -1.67
CA GLU A 137 -14.22 -13.53 -2.48
C GLU A 137 -14.20 -14.06 -3.91
N ALA A 138 -13.96 -13.17 -4.88
CA ALA A 138 -13.90 -13.53 -6.28
C ALA A 138 -12.77 -14.53 -6.61
N ASP A 139 -11.69 -14.52 -5.82
CA ASP A 139 -10.50 -15.36 -5.98
C ASP A 139 -10.49 -16.60 -5.05
N TRP A 140 -11.64 -16.95 -4.47
CA TRP A 140 -11.78 -18.11 -3.59
C TRP A 140 -11.15 -19.38 -4.19
N SER A 141 -10.38 -20.10 -3.36
CA SER A 141 -9.71 -21.33 -3.75
C SER A 141 -9.71 -22.34 -2.62
N GLU A 142 -10.47 -23.42 -2.81
CA GLU A 142 -10.51 -24.58 -1.89
C GLU A 142 -9.10 -25.11 -1.59
N ARG A 143 -8.23 -25.13 -2.60
CA ARG A 143 -6.83 -25.57 -2.45
C ARG A 143 -6.05 -24.64 -1.52
N ASN A 144 -6.17 -23.32 -1.71
CA ASN A 144 -5.47 -22.35 -0.87
C ASN A 144 -5.97 -22.42 0.57
N TYR A 145 -7.29 -22.57 0.75
CA TYR A 145 -7.90 -22.74 2.06
C TYR A 145 -7.41 -24.03 2.75
N ALA A 146 -7.44 -25.18 2.07
CA ALA A 146 -6.93 -26.44 2.61
C ALA A 146 -5.42 -26.35 2.98
N ALA A 147 -4.63 -25.61 2.20
CA ALA A 147 -3.22 -25.37 2.52
C ALA A 147 -3.05 -24.46 3.76
N ALA A 148 -3.95 -23.50 3.98
CA ALA A 148 -3.94 -22.65 5.18
C ALA A 148 -4.33 -23.44 6.43
N LEU A 149 -5.28 -24.39 6.33
CA LEU A 149 -5.68 -25.24 7.45
C LEU A 149 -4.52 -26.03 8.07
N GLN A 150 -3.49 -26.35 7.29
CA GLN A 150 -2.33 -27.11 7.77
C GLN A 150 -1.51 -26.37 8.83
N ILE A 151 -1.53 -25.04 8.85
CA ILE A 151 -0.78 -24.22 9.80
C ILE A 151 -1.63 -23.65 10.94
N MET A 152 -2.96 -23.83 10.90
CA MET A 152 -3.88 -23.30 11.91
C MET A 152 -3.57 -23.77 13.35
N PRO A 153 -3.19 -25.04 13.60
CA PRO A 153 -2.80 -25.46 14.95
C PRO A 153 -1.59 -24.70 15.49
N ASP A 154 -0.60 -24.41 14.64
CA ASP A 154 0.58 -23.65 15.04
C ASP A 154 0.24 -22.17 15.28
N ILE A 155 -0.63 -21.58 14.45
CA ILE A 155 -1.15 -20.22 14.66
C ILE A 155 -1.90 -20.13 15.99
N ALA A 156 -2.78 -21.10 16.29
CA ALA A 156 -3.50 -21.15 17.56
C ALA A 156 -2.54 -21.23 18.76
N LEU A 157 -1.51 -22.09 18.70
CA LEU A 157 -0.49 -22.20 19.76
C LEU A 157 0.33 -20.92 19.94
N ALA A 158 0.62 -20.20 18.85
CA ALA A 158 1.31 -18.91 18.91
C ALA A 158 0.44 -17.85 19.58
N LEU A 159 -0.84 -17.74 19.19
CA LEU A 159 -1.82 -16.82 19.78
C LEU A 159 -2.08 -17.13 21.27
N GLU A 160 -2.17 -18.41 21.66
CA GLU A 160 -2.26 -18.81 23.06
C GLU A 160 -1.02 -18.40 23.85
N GLY A 161 0.18 -18.57 23.27
CA GLY A 161 1.42 -18.12 23.90
C GLY A 161 1.47 -16.60 24.08
N LEU A 162 0.97 -15.83 23.10
CA LEU A 162 0.83 -14.38 23.22
C LEU A 162 -0.15 -13.99 24.34
N LYS A 163 -1.26 -14.72 24.48
CA LYS A 163 -2.20 -14.53 25.58
C LYS A 163 -1.56 -14.83 26.94
N GLU A 164 -0.81 -15.93 27.05
CA GLU A 164 -0.16 -16.36 28.30
C GLU A 164 0.88 -15.36 28.80
N VAL A 165 1.62 -14.70 27.90
CA VAL A 165 2.59 -13.65 28.27
C VAL A 165 1.96 -12.28 28.56
N GLY A 166 0.63 -12.20 28.53
CA GLY A 166 -0.12 -10.98 28.88
C GLY A 166 -0.13 -9.93 27.77
N LEU A 167 -0.23 -10.35 26.50
CA LEU A 167 -0.32 -9.41 25.38
C LEU A 167 -1.50 -8.45 25.54
N GLU A 168 -2.66 -8.92 26.01
CA GLU A 168 -3.85 -8.09 26.17
C GLU A 168 -3.63 -6.97 27.19
N GLU A 169 -3.02 -7.27 28.34
CA GLU A 169 -2.68 -6.27 29.36
C GLU A 169 -1.63 -5.28 28.86
N PHE A 170 -0.59 -5.77 28.18
CA PHE A 170 0.42 -4.91 27.54
C PHE A 170 -0.23 -3.99 26.49
N TYR A 171 -1.09 -4.54 25.64
CA TYR A 171 -1.76 -3.81 24.57
C TYR A 171 -2.65 -2.71 25.14
N ALA A 172 -3.51 -3.05 26.11
CA ALA A 172 -4.41 -2.10 26.74
C ALA A 172 -3.68 -0.96 27.46
N LYS A 173 -2.53 -1.25 28.08
CA LYS A 173 -1.76 -0.26 28.86
C LYS A 173 -0.87 0.63 27.99
N ASP A 174 -0.12 0.04 27.06
CA ASP A 174 0.99 0.73 26.39
C ASP A 174 0.70 1.03 24.91
N THR A 175 -0.11 0.21 24.24
CA THR A 175 -0.37 0.34 22.79
C THR A 175 -1.65 1.12 22.52
N LEU A 176 -2.79 0.67 23.06
CA LEU A 176 -4.12 1.19 22.76
C LEU A 176 -4.26 2.71 23.00
N PRO A 177 -3.70 3.31 24.06
CA PRO A 177 -3.78 4.77 24.24
C PRO A 177 -3.14 5.55 23.08
N ARG A 178 -2.01 5.05 22.53
CA ARG A 178 -1.32 5.68 21.40
C ARG A 178 -2.07 5.50 20.09
N LEU A 179 -2.67 4.33 19.89
CA LEU A 179 -3.52 4.08 18.72
C LEU A 179 -4.75 4.98 18.74
N ASN A 180 -5.40 5.13 19.90
CA ASN A 180 -6.55 6.03 20.04
C ASN A 180 -6.17 7.51 19.81
N GLU A 181 -5.00 7.93 20.26
CA GLU A 181 -4.47 9.28 19.97
C GLU A 181 -4.23 9.47 18.46
N ALA A 182 -3.63 8.49 17.79
CA ALA A 182 -3.43 8.50 16.34
C ALA A 182 -4.76 8.52 15.58
N ILE A 183 -5.72 7.67 15.94
CA ILE A 183 -7.07 7.64 15.34
C ILE A 183 -7.74 9.01 15.46
N ALA A 184 -7.72 9.62 16.65
CA ALA A 184 -8.32 10.93 16.88
C ALA A 184 -7.67 12.07 16.06
N ALA A 185 -6.41 11.89 15.63
CA ALA A 185 -5.73 12.83 14.74
C ALA A 185 -5.99 12.54 13.26
N ILE A 186 -6.04 11.26 12.88
CA ILE A 186 -6.18 10.81 11.49
C ILE A 186 -7.61 10.97 10.99
N GLU A 187 -8.62 10.58 11.78
CA GLU A 187 -10.03 10.62 11.38
C GLU A 187 -10.47 11.98 10.83
N PRO A 188 -10.29 13.11 11.53
CA PRO A 188 -10.64 14.41 10.97
C PRO A 188 -9.79 14.79 9.75
N ALA A 189 -8.55 14.33 9.66
CA ALA A 189 -7.67 14.63 8.54
C ALA A 189 -8.10 13.93 7.24
N VAL A 190 -8.63 12.70 7.31
CA VAL A 190 -9.06 11.96 6.10
C VAL A 190 -10.53 12.18 5.74
N SER A 191 -11.39 12.49 6.73
CA SER A 191 -12.85 12.56 6.56
C SER A 191 -13.36 13.54 5.51
N GLY A 192 -12.55 14.55 5.12
CA GLY A 192 -12.91 15.55 4.12
C GLY A 192 -12.68 15.12 2.66
N TYR A 193 -12.05 13.97 2.41
CA TYR A 193 -11.66 13.54 1.07
C TYR A 193 -12.66 12.54 0.49
N ASP A 194 -13.27 12.87 -0.65
CA ASP A 194 -14.22 12.00 -1.35
C ASP A 194 -13.55 11.22 -2.48
N LEU A 195 -12.77 10.21 -2.11
CA LEU A 195 -11.91 9.49 -3.05
C LEU A 195 -12.65 8.47 -3.93
N ILE A 196 -13.69 7.80 -3.43
CA ILE A 196 -14.34 6.67 -4.12
C ILE A 196 -14.85 7.04 -5.52
N PRO A 197 -15.55 8.18 -5.75
CA PRO A 197 -16.01 8.55 -7.09
C PRO A 197 -14.89 8.60 -8.14
N TYR A 198 -13.69 9.04 -7.75
CA TYR A 198 -12.54 9.11 -8.66
C TYR A 198 -11.90 7.74 -8.89
N HIS A 199 -11.88 6.89 -7.87
CA HIS A 199 -11.47 5.50 -8.04
C HIS A 199 -12.43 4.76 -8.98
N GLU A 200 -13.75 4.91 -8.82
CA GLU A 200 -14.75 4.32 -9.71
C GLU A 200 -14.61 4.84 -11.15
N LEU A 201 -14.38 6.15 -11.31
CA LEU A 201 -14.14 6.79 -12.60
C LEU A 201 -12.93 6.15 -13.31
N TYR A 202 -11.81 5.98 -12.61
CA TYR A 202 -10.58 5.44 -13.20
C TYR A 202 -10.60 3.92 -13.34
N LEU A 203 -11.26 3.18 -12.46
CA LEU A 203 -11.34 1.72 -12.51
C LEU A 203 -12.46 1.21 -13.42
N GLY A 204 -13.46 2.04 -13.71
CA GLY A 204 -14.61 1.67 -14.53
C GLY A 204 -15.55 0.65 -13.87
N ARG A 205 -15.60 0.65 -12.53
CA ARG A 205 -16.45 -0.26 -11.73
C ARG A 205 -16.90 0.40 -10.45
N ASP A 206 -18.07 0.00 -9.97
CA ASP A 206 -18.60 0.43 -8.68
C ASP A 206 -17.77 -0.17 -7.54
N LEU A 207 -17.62 0.61 -6.48
CA LEU A 207 -16.87 0.29 -5.29
C LEU A 207 -17.76 0.38 -4.05
N ASP A 208 -17.33 -0.25 -2.96
CA ASP A 208 -17.92 0.02 -1.66
C ASP A 208 -17.69 1.51 -1.32
N PRO A 209 -18.66 2.26 -0.80
CA PRO A 209 -18.38 3.60 -0.30
C PRO A 209 -17.45 3.61 0.92
N GLU A 210 -17.39 2.53 1.70
CA GLU A 210 -16.62 2.47 2.94
C GLU A 210 -15.13 2.23 2.70
N ILE A 211 -14.29 3.10 3.26
CA ILE A 211 -12.84 2.92 3.35
C ILE A 211 -12.48 2.73 4.82
N GLU A 212 -11.97 1.56 5.19
CA GLU A 212 -11.49 1.31 6.56
C GLU A 212 -9.96 1.43 6.66
N LEU A 213 -9.50 2.42 7.41
CA LEU A 213 -8.11 2.53 7.84
C LEU A 213 -7.96 1.96 9.25
N ILE A 214 -7.26 0.83 9.35
CA ILE A 214 -7.01 0.14 10.61
C ILE A 214 -5.62 0.51 11.12
N VAL A 215 -5.57 1.35 12.13
CA VAL A 215 -4.34 1.83 12.75
C VAL A 215 -3.80 0.76 13.71
N VAL A 216 -2.60 0.28 13.44
CA VAL A 216 -1.97 -0.85 14.16
C VAL A 216 -0.53 -0.52 14.58
N ARG A 217 0.05 -1.34 15.44
CA ARG A 217 1.44 -1.17 15.92
C ARG A 217 2.46 -1.95 15.10
N PHE A 218 2.16 -3.20 14.74
CA PHE A 218 3.18 -4.16 14.30
C PHE A 218 3.30 -4.31 12.77
N VAL A 219 3.03 -3.25 12.00
CA VAL A 219 3.02 -3.31 10.53
C VAL A 219 4.25 -2.67 9.86
N HIS A 220 4.95 -1.75 10.54
CA HIS A 220 6.13 -1.07 10.01
C HIS A 220 7.23 -2.07 9.55
N PRO A 221 7.92 -1.86 8.41
CA PRO A 221 7.96 -0.62 7.60
C PRO A 221 6.85 -0.40 6.59
N TYR A 222 5.99 -1.37 6.33
CA TYR A 222 5.01 -1.32 5.24
C TYR A 222 3.57 -1.07 5.73
N GLY A 223 2.68 -0.75 4.80
CA GLY A 223 1.23 -0.87 4.96
C GLY A 223 0.76 -2.20 4.38
N ILE A 224 -0.47 -2.63 4.71
CA ILE A 224 -1.03 -3.87 4.16
C ILE A 224 -2.49 -3.65 3.80
N ARG A 225 -2.84 -3.81 2.54
CA ARG A 225 -4.23 -4.02 2.15
C ARG A 225 -4.71 -5.43 2.53
N ILE A 226 -5.90 -5.49 3.11
CA ILE A 226 -6.61 -6.75 3.38
C ILE A 226 -7.94 -6.75 2.61
N LYS A 227 -8.80 -7.73 2.87
CA LYS A 227 -10.05 -7.93 2.13
C LYS A 227 -10.96 -6.71 2.19
N GLY A 228 -11.69 -6.46 1.11
CA GLY A 228 -12.50 -5.25 0.94
C GLY A 228 -11.64 -4.01 0.69
N GLN A 229 -12.14 -2.85 1.11
CA GLN A 229 -11.45 -1.56 1.02
C GLN A 229 -10.83 -1.19 2.37
N ARG A 230 -10.03 -2.12 2.88
CA ARG A 230 -9.49 -2.07 4.23
C ARG A 230 -7.97 -2.15 4.16
N PHE A 231 -7.28 -1.31 4.90
CA PHE A 231 -5.82 -1.32 4.94
C PHE A 231 -5.28 -1.04 6.34
N LEU A 232 -4.15 -1.66 6.65
CA LEU A 232 -3.45 -1.54 7.91
C LEU A 232 -2.28 -0.59 7.73
N ALA A 233 -2.14 0.36 8.65
CA ALA A 233 -1.03 1.30 8.66
C ALA A 233 -0.53 1.56 10.09
N VAL A 234 0.76 1.90 10.21
CA VAL A 234 1.38 2.11 11.52
C VAL A 234 0.99 3.47 12.11
N TYR A 235 0.66 3.47 13.39
CA TYR A 235 0.11 4.63 14.13
C TYR A 235 0.94 5.91 14.16
N HIS A 236 2.23 5.83 13.85
CA HIS A 236 3.14 6.98 13.95
C HIS A 236 3.40 7.65 12.59
N LEU A 237 2.73 7.22 11.52
CA LEU A 237 2.76 7.96 10.26
C LEU A 237 1.95 9.24 10.41
N ASP A 238 2.32 10.27 9.64
CA ASP A 238 1.50 11.47 9.54
C ASP A 238 0.19 11.16 8.79
N PRO A 239 -0.89 11.92 9.07
CA PRO A 239 -2.18 11.72 8.42
C PRO A 239 -2.14 11.80 6.89
N ASP A 240 -1.28 12.64 6.31
CA ASP A 240 -1.16 12.78 4.85
C ASP A 240 -0.61 11.49 4.23
N THR A 241 0.34 10.83 4.89
CA THR A 241 0.83 9.51 4.48
C THR A 241 -0.29 8.46 4.53
N HIS A 242 -1.17 8.49 5.53
CA HIS A 242 -2.32 7.58 5.59
C HIS A 242 -3.29 7.81 4.43
N LEU A 243 -3.54 9.07 4.07
CA LEU A 243 -4.38 9.44 2.93
C LEU A 243 -3.77 8.96 1.61
N HIS A 244 -2.46 9.13 1.43
CA HIS A 244 -1.74 8.60 0.27
C HIS A 244 -1.87 7.08 0.14
N VAL A 245 -1.72 6.33 1.24
CA VAL A 245 -1.90 4.88 1.23
C VAL A 245 -3.33 4.53 0.80
N ALA A 246 -4.34 5.22 1.31
CA ALA A 246 -5.73 4.97 0.91
C ALA A 246 -5.95 5.21 -0.60
N ALA A 247 -5.44 6.34 -1.10
CA ALA A 247 -5.49 6.71 -2.51
C ALA A 247 -4.74 5.72 -3.42
N HIS A 248 -3.73 5.03 -2.89
CA HIS A 248 -2.96 4.02 -3.60
C HIS A 248 -3.65 2.66 -3.59
N GLU A 249 -3.93 2.13 -2.40
CA GLU A 249 -4.31 0.73 -2.22
C GLU A 249 -5.64 0.38 -2.88
N ILE A 250 -6.58 1.33 -3.00
CA ILE A 250 -7.90 1.10 -3.61
C ILE A 250 -7.79 0.88 -5.12
N PHE A 251 -6.78 1.44 -5.80
CA PHE A 251 -6.55 1.20 -7.21
C PHE A 251 -6.17 -0.25 -7.52
N HIS A 252 -5.67 -1.04 -6.56
CA HIS A 252 -5.31 -2.41 -6.87
C HIS A 252 -6.53 -3.33 -7.10
N PRO A 253 -6.48 -4.24 -8.09
CA PRO A 253 -5.67 -4.10 -9.30
C PRO A 253 -6.25 -3.00 -10.21
N PRO A 254 -5.41 -2.20 -10.90
CA PRO A 254 -5.87 -1.09 -11.75
C PRO A 254 -6.48 -1.56 -13.09
N PHE A 255 -6.33 -2.85 -13.41
CA PHE A 255 -6.89 -3.53 -14.58
C PHE A 255 -6.97 -5.04 -14.34
N ASP A 256 -7.64 -5.78 -15.21
CA ASP A 256 -7.62 -7.25 -15.17
C ASP A 256 -6.24 -7.79 -15.61
N ARG A 257 -5.50 -8.38 -14.66
CA ARG A 257 -4.17 -8.98 -14.90
C ARG A 257 -4.21 -10.17 -15.88
N GLN A 258 -5.39 -10.70 -16.18
CA GLN A 258 -5.60 -11.80 -17.13
C GLN A 258 -6.12 -11.33 -18.50
N ASP A 259 -6.27 -10.02 -18.73
CA ASP A 259 -6.65 -9.46 -20.03
C ASP A 259 -5.60 -9.81 -21.09
N LYS A 260 -5.93 -10.78 -21.94
CA LYS A 260 -5.05 -11.29 -23.00
C LYS A 260 -4.70 -10.21 -24.02
N GLU A 261 -5.61 -9.29 -24.30
CA GLU A 261 -5.35 -8.21 -25.24
C GLU A 261 -4.29 -7.26 -24.67
N LEU A 262 -4.43 -6.89 -23.40
CA LEU A 262 -3.45 -6.05 -22.72
C LEU A 262 -2.07 -6.73 -22.65
N LEU A 263 -2.02 -8.01 -22.26
CA LEU A 263 -0.77 -8.77 -22.18
C LEU A 263 -0.03 -8.83 -23.52
N GLU A 264 -0.75 -8.99 -24.64
CA GLU A 264 -0.13 -8.97 -25.97
C GLU A 264 0.46 -7.59 -26.33
N LYS A 265 -0.24 -6.51 -25.98
CA LYS A 265 0.25 -5.14 -26.23
C LYS A 265 1.45 -4.76 -25.36
N LEU A 266 1.62 -5.40 -24.21
CA LEU A 266 2.73 -5.15 -23.29
C LEU A 266 4.05 -5.82 -23.68
N LYS A 267 4.04 -6.80 -24.60
CA LYS A 267 5.24 -7.56 -25.00
C LYS A 267 6.46 -6.69 -25.36
N PRO A 268 6.31 -5.58 -26.13
CA PRO A 268 7.46 -4.73 -26.43
C PRO A 268 8.12 -4.12 -25.20
N LEU A 269 7.36 -3.85 -24.13
CA LEU A 269 7.89 -3.37 -22.85
C LEU A 269 8.47 -4.52 -22.02
N GLU A 270 7.87 -5.70 -22.06
CA GLU A 270 8.39 -6.90 -21.39
C GLU A 270 9.78 -7.30 -21.92
N GLU A 271 10.00 -7.12 -23.22
CA GLU A 271 11.26 -7.41 -23.90
C GLU A 271 12.29 -6.25 -23.84
N ASP A 272 11.92 -5.09 -23.29
CA ASP A 272 12.78 -3.92 -23.24
C ASP A 272 13.93 -4.08 -22.21
N PRO A 273 15.21 -3.95 -22.61
CA PRO A 273 16.35 -4.14 -21.71
C PRO A 273 16.34 -3.22 -20.50
N TRP A 274 15.81 -1.98 -20.63
CA TRP A 274 15.74 -1.04 -19.52
C TRP A 274 14.71 -1.50 -18.48
N ILE A 275 13.51 -1.92 -18.88
CA ILE A 275 12.53 -2.53 -17.97
C ILE A 275 13.07 -3.80 -17.30
N ILE A 276 13.67 -4.71 -18.08
CA ILE A 276 14.26 -5.96 -17.56
C ILE A 276 15.31 -5.62 -16.49
N SER A 277 16.15 -4.61 -16.73
CA SER A 277 17.19 -4.21 -15.77
C SER A 277 16.60 -3.76 -14.44
N ILE A 278 15.47 -3.05 -14.43
CA ILE A 278 14.80 -2.61 -13.21
C ILE A 278 14.30 -3.84 -12.44
N VAL A 279 13.54 -4.72 -13.10
CA VAL A 279 12.96 -5.91 -12.48
C VAL A 279 14.04 -6.84 -11.91
N GLU A 280 15.14 -7.07 -12.65
CA GLU A 280 16.19 -8.01 -12.24
C GLU A 280 17.08 -7.51 -11.10
N ASN A 281 17.18 -6.20 -10.87
CA ASN A 281 18.01 -5.66 -9.77
C ASN A 281 17.19 -4.96 -8.68
N HIS A 282 15.86 -4.99 -8.74
CA HIS A 282 15.01 -4.61 -7.62
C HIS A 282 15.30 -5.52 -6.41
N ASN A 283 15.28 -4.95 -5.20
CA ASN A 283 15.52 -5.73 -3.99
C ASN A 283 14.33 -6.68 -3.73
N PRO A 284 14.53 -8.01 -3.78
CA PRO A 284 13.44 -8.96 -3.73
C PRO A 284 12.66 -8.99 -2.42
N ALA A 285 13.16 -8.32 -1.39
CA ALA A 285 12.45 -8.18 -0.13
C ALA A 285 11.20 -7.29 -0.22
N PHE A 286 11.12 -6.34 -1.16
CA PHE A 286 10.04 -5.34 -1.23
C PHE A 286 8.83 -5.73 -2.10
N GLY A 287 8.76 -6.97 -2.61
CA GLY A 287 7.64 -7.46 -3.42
C GLY A 287 7.79 -7.12 -4.91
N TYR A 288 6.72 -7.27 -5.69
CA TYR A 288 6.64 -6.86 -7.11
C TYR A 288 7.80 -7.29 -8.04
N ASN A 289 8.39 -8.46 -7.77
CA ASN A 289 9.58 -9.01 -8.44
C ASN A 289 9.35 -9.59 -9.84
N SER A 290 8.38 -9.07 -10.60
CA SER A 290 8.07 -9.54 -11.94
C SER A 290 7.65 -8.36 -12.82
N PHE A 291 7.75 -8.53 -14.14
CA PHE A 291 7.27 -7.53 -15.10
C PHE A 291 5.83 -7.11 -14.82
N MET A 292 4.92 -8.08 -14.63
CA MET A 292 3.52 -7.75 -14.29
C MET A 292 3.37 -7.14 -12.90
N GLY A 293 4.24 -7.47 -11.95
CA GLY A 293 4.30 -6.77 -10.66
C GLY A 293 4.64 -5.30 -10.84
N LEU A 294 5.62 -4.99 -11.69
CA LEU A 294 5.99 -3.63 -12.06
C LEU A 294 4.87 -2.88 -12.78
N ILE A 295 4.24 -3.48 -13.79
CA ILE A 295 3.11 -2.83 -14.49
C ILE A 295 1.96 -2.51 -13.50
N ASP A 296 1.61 -3.43 -12.61
CA ASP A 296 0.51 -3.27 -11.66
C ASP A 296 0.78 -2.18 -10.62
N GLU A 297 1.96 -2.20 -10.01
CA GLU A 297 2.41 -1.21 -9.03
C GLU A 297 2.53 0.18 -9.66
N ASP A 298 3.21 0.28 -10.81
CA ASP A 298 3.50 1.59 -11.41
C ASP A 298 2.27 2.24 -12.06
N SER A 299 1.31 1.42 -12.52
CA SER A 299 -0.01 1.93 -12.90
C SER A 299 -0.74 2.53 -11.70
N THR A 300 -0.67 1.85 -10.55
CA THR A 300 -1.31 2.31 -9.31
C THR A 300 -0.64 3.58 -8.78
N GLN A 301 0.69 3.64 -8.77
CA GLN A 301 1.46 4.85 -8.40
C GLN A 301 1.11 6.05 -9.29
N ALA A 302 0.97 5.84 -10.61
CA ALA A 302 0.65 6.92 -11.51
C ALA A 302 -0.78 7.44 -11.30
N LEU A 303 -1.75 6.56 -11.07
CA LEU A 303 -3.14 6.91 -10.77
C LEU A 303 -3.28 7.59 -9.41
N ASP A 304 -2.59 7.09 -8.38
CA ASP A 304 -2.60 7.70 -7.04
C ASP A 304 -2.03 9.12 -7.08
N GLN A 305 -1.02 9.37 -7.92
CA GLN A 305 -0.42 10.69 -8.04
C GLN A 305 -1.40 11.68 -8.69
N LEU A 306 -2.15 11.27 -9.72
CA LEU A 306 -3.19 12.11 -10.32
C LEU A 306 -4.31 12.41 -9.32
N LEU A 307 -4.74 11.40 -8.56
CA LEU A 307 -5.74 11.56 -7.52
C LEU A 307 -5.26 12.51 -6.42
N ALA A 308 -4.04 12.35 -5.94
CA ALA A 308 -3.45 13.20 -4.93
C ALA A 308 -3.28 14.65 -5.39
N GLU A 309 -2.97 14.88 -6.67
CA GLU A 309 -2.93 16.22 -7.26
C GLU A 309 -4.32 16.86 -7.31
N HIS A 310 -5.35 16.08 -7.66
CA HIS A 310 -6.73 16.55 -7.69
C HIS A 310 -7.20 17.09 -6.33
N PHE A 311 -6.74 16.45 -5.25
CA PHE A 311 -7.12 16.78 -3.88
C PHE A 311 -6.07 17.63 -3.13
N ASP A 312 -5.05 18.15 -3.82
CA ASP A 312 -4.02 19.04 -3.26
C ASP A 312 -3.22 18.45 -2.09
N PHE A 313 -2.97 17.13 -2.11
CA PHE A 313 -2.09 16.46 -1.14
C PHE A 313 -0.91 15.74 -1.80
N ALA A 314 -0.73 15.89 -3.11
CA ALA A 314 0.38 15.28 -3.84
C ALA A 314 1.77 15.69 -3.34
N ALA A 315 2.67 14.71 -3.22
CA ALA A 315 4.10 14.94 -3.23
C ALA A 315 4.58 15.40 -4.62
N GLU A 316 5.71 16.10 -4.68
CA GLU A 316 6.34 16.46 -5.95
C GLU A 316 6.73 15.19 -6.75
N PRO A 317 6.25 15.01 -8.00
CA PRO A 317 6.46 13.77 -8.76
C PRO A 317 7.92 13.38 -9.00
N GLY A 318 8.78 14.36 -9.29
CA GLY A 318 10.19 14.10 -9.59
C GLY A 318 10.93 13.44 -8.41
N PRO A 319 11.02 14.11 -7.25
CA PRO A 319 11.62 13.53 -6.04
C PRO A 319 10.95 12.23 -5.57
N ARG A 320 9.64 12.06 -5.82
CA ARG A 320 8.90 10.83 -5.48
C ARG A 320 9.50 9.61 -6.18
N TRP A 321 9.82 9.71 -7.47
CA TRP A 321 10.25 8.55 -8.28
C TRP A 321 11.74 8.52 -8.64
N SER A 322 12.49 9.62 -8.44
CA SER A 322 13.91 9.69 -8.81
C SER A 322 14.84 8.88 -7.90
N SER A 323 14.46 8.63 -6.65
CA SER A 323 15.36 8.09 -5.62
C SER A 323 14.79 6.98 -4.76
N ARG A 324 13.64 6.41 -5.13
CA ARG A 324 12.97 5.35 -4.35
C ARG A 324 13.09 3.98 -5.01
N ASP A 325 13.13 2.97 -4.15
CA ASP A 325 12.89 1.54 -4.46
C ASP A 325 13.67 0.98 -5.66
N ASP A 326 14.93 1.36 -5.78
CA ASP A 326 15.82 0.87 -6.84
C ASP A 326 15.19 1.03 -8.23
N GLY A 327 14.66 2.22 -8.52
CA GLY A 327 14.13 2.57 -9.85
C GLY A 327 12.82 1.87 -10.22
N MET A 328 12.23 1.12 -9.30
CA MET A 328 10.98 0.38 -9.49
C MET A 328 9.87 1.26 -10.08
N HIS A 329 9.80 2.52 -9.67
CA HIS A 329 8.71 3.45 -10.01
C HIS A 329 8.97 4.37 -11.20
N LEU A 330 9.98 4.08 -12.02
CA LEU A 330 10.27 4.90 -13.20
C LEU A 330 9.22 4.72 -14.30
N LEU A 331 8.52 3.58 -14.37
CA LEU A 331 7.39 3.44 -15.30
C LEU A 331 6.19 4.27 -14.81
N ALA A 332 5.97 4.41 -13.51
CA ALA A 332 4.92 5.25 -12.94
C ALA A 332 5.10 6.71 -13.40
N ALA A 333 6.35 7.19 -13.38
CA ALA A 333 6.71 8.50 -13.89
C ALA A 333 6.35 8.69 -15.37
N ALA A 334 6.61 7.66 -16.19
CA ALA A 334 6.25 7.68 -17.61
C ALA A 334 4.74 7.66 -17.84
N LEU A 335 4.00 6.80 -17.12
CA LEU A 335 2.55 6.67 -17.21
C LEU A 335 1.85 7.96 -16.76
N TYR A 336 2.27 8.54 -15.64
CA TYR A 336 1.80 9.83 -15.16
C TYR A 336 1.97 10.93 -16.20
N HIS A 337 3.17 11.04 -16.79
CA HIS A 337 3.41 12.03 -17.84
C HIS A 337 2.54 11.77 -19.07
N ALA A 338 2.41 10.51 -19.51
CA ALA A 338 1.60 10.14 -20.66
C ALA A 338 0.11 10.50 -20.43
N MET A 339 -0.43 10.22 -19.25
CA MET A 339 -1.81 10.56 -18.89
C MET A 339 -2.05 12.08 -18.91
N LYS A 340 -1.12 12.89 -18.39
CA LYS A 340 -1.25 14.36 -18.41
C LYS A 340 -1.12 14.94 -19.82
N GLU A 341 -0.19 14.44 -20.62
CA GLU A 341 -0.02 14.91 -22.00
C GLU A 341 -1.23 14.57 -22.88
N ASP A 342 -1.83 13.40 -22.65
CA ASP A 342 -2.98 12.89 -23.40
C ASP A 342 -4.33 13.46 -22.93
N GLY A 343 -4.34 14.23 -21.83
CA GLY A 343 -5.54 14.86 -21.26
C GLY A 343 -6.37 13.95 -20.34
N PHE A 344 -5.89 12.75 -20.03
CA PHE A 344 -6.59 11.80 -19.17
C PHE A 344 -6.73 12.34 -17.73
N ALA A 345 -5.74 13.07 -17.23
CA ALA A 345 -5.79 13.66 -15.90
C ALA A 345 -6.95 14.66 -15.72
N GLU A 346 -7.35 15.33 -16.80
CA GLU A 346 -8.42 16.32 -16.81
C GLU A 346 -9.79 15.71 -17.13
N THR A 347 -9.85 14.74 -18.05
CA THR A 347 -11.12 14.14 -18.48
C THR A 347 -11.53 12.92 -17.67
N GLY A 348 -10.56 12.25 -17.03
CA GLY A 348 -10.70 10.93 -16.47
C GLY A 348 -11.11 9.87 -17.49
N GLY A 349 -11.73 8.80 -16.99
CA GLY A 349 -12.17 7.64 -17.76
C GLY A 349 -11.52 6.35 -17.28
N VAL A 350 -11.92 5.23 -17.88
CA VAL A 350 -11.44 3.91 -17.46
C VAL A 350 -9.97 3.74 -17.85
N TYR A 351 -9.09 3.60 -16.86
CA TYR A 351 -7.64 3.47 -17.02
C TYR A 351 -7.27 2.29 -17.91
N ALA A 352 -7.90 1.13 -17.74
CA ALA A 352 -7.61 -0.04 -18.56
C ALA A 352 -7.86 0.20 -20.07
N ASP A 353 -8.90 0.98 -20.41
CA ASP A 353 -9.21 1.33 -21.79
C ASP A 353 -8.23 2.38 -22.33
N TRP A 354 -7.91 3.39 -21.51
CA TRP A 354 -6.87 4.36 -21.84
C TRP A 354 -5.53 3.69 -22.07
N PHE A 355 -5.11 2.77 -21.20
CA PHE A 355 -3.81 2.11 -21.24
C PHE A 355 -3.65 1.28 -22.52
N LYS A 356 -4.67 0.50 -22.89
CA LYS A 356 -4.70 -0.23 -24.17
C LYS A 356 -4.63 0.72 -25.37
N SER A 357 -5.41 1.81 -25.33
CA SER A 357 -5.39 2.83 -26.40
C SER A 357 -4.04 3.54 -26.51
N ALA A 358 -3.39 3.86 -25.40
CA ALA A 358 -2.09 4.52 -25.34
C ALA A 358 -0.99 3.62 -25.94
N LEU A 359 -1.03 2.32 -25.65
CA LEU A 359 -0.16 1.32 -26.27
C LEU A 359 -0.38 1.27 -27.79
N ASP A 360 -1.62 1.19 -28.26
CA ASP A 360 -1.96 1.14 -29.70
C ASP A 360 -1.54 2.41 -30.46
N ARG A 361 -1.63 3.57 -29.81
CA ARG A 361 -1.21 4.87 -30.37
C ARG A 361 0.30 5.10 -30.29
N GLY A 362 1.05 4.19 -29.68
CA GLY A 362 2.50 4.30 -29.53
C GLY A 362 2.96 5.31 -28.49
N LEU A 363 2.08 5.74 -27.58
CA LEU A 363 2.43 6.67 -26.48
C LEU A 363 3.35 6.02 -25.44
N LEU A 364 3.37 4.68 -25.41
CA LEU A 364 4.07 3.85 -24.43
C LEU A 364 4.99 2.83 -25.12
N THR A 365 5.62 3.22 -26.23
CA THR A 365 6.76 2.46 -26.77
C THR A 365 7.94 2.52 -25.81
N PRO A 366 8.91 1.58 -25.86
CA PRO A 366 10.09 1.63 -24.98
C PRO A 366 10.83 2.97 -24.99
N ASP A 367 11.00 3.58 -26.16
CA ASP A 367 11.65 4.88 -26.31
C ASP A 367 10.84 6.00 -25.63
N GLU A 368 9.52 6.00 -25.81
CA GLU A 368 8.63 7.00 -25.20
C GLU A 368 8.54 6.84 -23.69
N VAL A 369 8.46 5.61 -23.17
CA VAL A 369 8.47 5.36 -21.72
C VAL A 369 9.73 5.94 -21.09
N ARG A 370 10.91 5.68 -21.66
CA ARG A 370 12.17 6.22 -21.13
C ARG A 370 12.23 7.74 -21.21
N ARG A 371 11.83 8.33 -22.35
CA ARG A 371 11.81 9.79 -22.53
C ARG A 371 10.94 10.45 -21.46
N ARG A 372 9.73 9.94 -21.26
CA ARG A 372 8.74 10.47 -20.30
C ARG A 372 9.19 10.28 -18.85
N ALA A 373 9.72 9.10 -18.51
CA ALA A 373 10.30 8.87 -17.19
C ALA A 373 11.41 9.90 -16.89
N ALA A 374 12.26 10.20 -17.87
CA ALA A 374 13.37 11.13 -17.68
C ALA A 374 12.91 12.60 -17.58
N GLU A 375 11.79 12.97 -18.19
CA GLU A 375 11.17 14.30 -18.06
C GLU A 375 10.62 14.55 -16.64
N VAL A 376 10.18 13.50 -15.96
CA VAL A 376 9.61 13.60 -14.61
C VAL A 376 10.66 13.31 -13.53
N ALA A 377 11.29 12.14 -13.57
CA ALA A 377 12.23 11.65 -12.55
C ALA A 377 13.68 12.09 -12.79
N GLY A 378 13.98 12.70 -13.95
CA GLY A 378 15.30 13.17 -14.31
C GLY A 378 16.14 12.16 -15.10
N GLN A 379 17.01 12.69 -15.97
CA GLN A 379 17.87 11.89 -16.86
C GLN A 379 18.81 10.95 -16.11
N GLU A 380 19.39 11.40 -15.00
CA GLU A 380 20.34 10.59 -14.21
C GLU A 380 19.67 9.32 -13.64
N ALA A 381 18.44 9.44 -13.14
CA ALA A 381 17.68 8.32 -12.59
C ALA A 381 17.40 7.26 -13.67
N VAL A 382 17.03 7.68 -14.88
CA VAL A 382 16.76 6.77 -16.01
C VAL A 382 18.05 6.16 -16.58
N GLN A 383 19.10 6.96 -16.75
CA GLN A 383 20.36 6.53 -17.37
C GLN A 383 21.05 5.41 -16.57
N LYS A 384 21.01 5.47 -15.24
CA LYS A 384 21.56 4.43 -14.35
C LYS A 384 21.11 3.02 -14.76
N TRP A 385 19.83 2.84 -15.06
CA TRP A 385 19.25 1.55 -15.41
C TRP A 385 19.58 1.12 -16.82
N TYR A 386 19.70 2.09 -17.71
CA TYR A 386 20.13 1.85 -19.08
C TYR A 386 21.59 1.36 -19.13
N ASP A 387 22.48 1.98 -18.35
CA ASP A 387 23.88 1.56 -18.25
C ASP A 387 24.01 0.11 -17.74
N ILE A 388 23.23 -0.26 -16.71
CA ILE A 388 23.17 -1.64 -16.20
C ILE A 388 22.73 -2.63 -17.28
N ALA A 389 21.74 -2.26 -18.10
CA ALA A 389 21.26 -3.07 -19.20
C ALA A 389 22.35 -3.26 -20.28
N GLU A 390 23.06 -2.19 -20.65
CA GLU A 390 24.15 -2.24 -21.63
C GLU A 390 25.34 -3.07 -21.14
N GLU A 391 25.73 -2.95 -19.87
CA GLU A 391 26.79 -3.75 -19.27
C GLU A 391 26.47 -5.25 -19.31
N LYS A 392 25.24 -5.65 -18.98
CA LYS A 392 24.78 -7.04 -19.08
C LYS A 392 24.80 -7.53 -20.53
N ALA A 393 24.32 -6.73 -21.47
CA ALA A 393 24.32 -7.08 -22.89
C ALA A 393 25.75 -7.22 -23.46
N ALA A 394 26.68 -6.39 -23.01
CA ALA A 394 28.09 -6.48 -23.38
C ALA A 394 28.76 -7.74 -22.80
N ALA A 395 28.43 -8.11 -21.55
CA ALA A 395 28.96 -9.32 -20.90
C ALA A 395 28.46 -10.64 -21.52
N ALA A 396 27.34 -10.61 -22.23
CA ALA A 396 26.76 -11.76 -22.92
C ALA A 396 27.32 -12.01 -24.35
N ARG A 397 28.11 -11.08 -24.89
CA ARG A 397 28.78 -11.17 -26.20
C ARG A 397 30.20 -11.70 -26.06
#